data_AF-A0A7X8ZT44-F1
#
_entry.id   AF-A0A7X8ZT44-F1
#
_cell.length_a   1.000
_cell.length_b   1.000
_cell.length_c   1.000
_cell.angle_alpha   90.00
_cell.angle_beta   90.00
_cell.angle_gamma   90.00
#
_symmetry.space_group_name_H-M   'P 1'
#
loop_
_entity.id
_entity.type
_entity.pdbx_description
1 polymer ?
#
loop_
_entity_poly.entity_id
_entity_poly.type
_entity_poly.pdbx_seq_one_letter_code
_entity_poly.pdbx_strand_id
1 'polypeptide(L)'
;MGFKDFEVWFVTGAQLLYGGDAVKAVDAHSTKIVEGLNNSGNLPIKVVYKGTVNSSKEVQIALKAANNEDKCVGVITWMHTFSP
;
A
#
# COMPACT_ATOMS: atom_id res chain seq x y z
N MET A 1 -8.19 -13.22 20.00
CA MET A 1 -8.44 -12.53 18.71
C MET A 1 -7.84 -11.14 18.85
N GLY A 2 -6.60 -10.93 18.40
CA GLY A 2 -5.75 -9.80 18.83
C GLY A 2 -5.50 -8.69 17.82
N PHE A 3 -6.16 -8.70 16.66
CA PHE A 3 -5.81 -7.83 15.52
C PHE A 3 -6.93 -6.92 15.03
N LYS A 4 -8.07 -6.85 15.74
CA LYS A 4 -9.25 -6.12 15.28
C LYS A 4 -9.03 -4.61 15.16
N ASP A 5 -8.17 -4.05 16.01
CA ASP A 5 -7.87 -2.61 16.08
C ASP A 5 -6.58 -2.23 15.33
N PHE A 6 -5.90 -3.20 14.72
CA PHE A 6 -4.65 -3.00 14.00
C PHE A 6 -4.82 -3.15 12.49
N GLU A 7 -3.89 -2.57 11.75
CA GLU A 7 -3.85 -2.63 10.29
C GLU A 7 -2.43 -2.84 9.77
N VAL A 8 -2.35 -3.42 8.57
CA VAL A 8 -1.13 -3.49 7.78
C VAL A 8 -1.30 -2.60 6.56
N TRP A 9 -0.34 -1.72 6.31
CA TRP A 9 -0.38 -0.81 5.18
C TRP A 9 0.13 -1.49 3.92
N PHE A 10 -0.58 -1.31 2.81
CA PHE A 10 -0.14 -1.73 1.49
C PHE A 10 0.32 -0.49 0.71
N VAL A 11 1.61 -0.43 0.38
CA VAL A 11 2.22 0.68 -0.35
C VAL A 11 2.73 0.16 -1.68
N THR A 12 2.28 0.79 -2.75
CA THR A 12 2.69 0.41 -4.11
C THR A 12 3.82 1.30 -4.60
N GLY A 13 4.89 0.72 -5.10
CA GLY A 13 5.94 1.46 -5.79
C GLY A 13 5.70 1.46 -7.29
N ALA A 14 5.85 2.63 -7.92
CA ALA A 14 5.84 2.77 -9.37
C ALA A 14 6.72 3.93 -9.82
N GLN A 15 6.87 4.12 -11.13
CA GLN A 15 7.62 5.24 -11.69
C GLN A 15 6.77 6.05 -12.68
N LEU A 16 6.79 7.38 -12.54
CA LEU A 16 6.02 8.32 -13.36
C LEU A 16 6.45 8.38 -14.85
N LEU A 17 7.56 7.73 -15.22
CA LEU A 17 8.07 7.73 -16.59
C LEU A 17 7.08 7.12 -17.60
N TYR A 18 6.09 6.34 -17.13
CA TYR A 18 5.06 5.73 -17.97
C TYR A 18 3.82 6.61 -18.22
N GLY A 19 3.78 7.83 -17.66
CA GLY A 19 2.67 8.77 -17.83
C GLY A 19 1.50 8.56 -16.85
N GLY A 20 0.58 9.54 -16.80
CA GLY A 20 -0.48 9.58 -15.79
C GLY A 20 -1.50 8.44 -15.86
N ASP A 21 -1.72 7.85 -17.04
CA ASP A 21 -2.65 6.72 -17.18
C ASP A 21 -2.09 5.41 -16.61
N ALA A 22 -0.76 5.24 -16.62
CA ALA A 22 -0.12 4.11 -15.96
C ALA A 22 -0.33 4.16 -14.45
N VAL A 23 -0.22 5.35 -13.83
CA VAL A 23 -0.46 5.54 -12.39
C VAL A 23 -1.90 5.17 -12.02
N LYS A 24 -2.90 5.59 -12.83
CA LYS A 24 -4.30 5.21 -12.60
C LYS A 24 -4.52 3.70 -12.63
N ALA A 25 -3.87 3.01 -13.58
CA ALA A 25 -3.96 1.56 -13.68
C ALA A 25 -3.30 0.88 -12.46
N VAL A 26 -2.14 1.36 -12.03
CA VAL A 26 -1.44 0.86 -10.83
C VAL A 26 -2.28 1.04 -9.58
N ASP A 27 -2.90 2.21 -9.40
CA ASP A 27 -3.80 2.48 -8.26
C ASP A 27 -5.03 1.54 -8.29
N ALA A 28 -5.64 1.36 -9.45
CA ALA A 28 -6.79 0.46 -9.62
C ALA A 28 -6.44 -1.00 -9.31
N HIS A 29 -5.28 -1.48 -9.80
CA HIS A 29 -4.82 -2.83 -9.52
C HIS A 29 -4.52 -3.03 -8.02
N SER A 30 -3.87 -2.06 -7.38
CA SER A 30 -3.53 -2.11 -5.96
C SER A 30 -4.78 -2.13 -5.08
N THR A 31 -5.78 -1.32 -5.44
CA THR A 31 -7.10 -1.32 -4.77
C THR A 31 -7.76 -2.69 -4.87
N LYS A 32 -7.82 -3.27 -6.08
CA LYS A 32 -8.43 -4.60 -6.31
C LYS A 32 -7.72 -5.72 -5.53
N ILE A 33 -6.39 -5.65 -5.42
CA ILE A 33 -5.62 -6.60 -4.61
C ILE A 33 -6.00 -6.49 -3.14
N VAL A 34 -6.00 -5.28 -2.58
CA VAL A 34 -6.33 -5.05 -1.17
C VAL A 34 -7.78 -5.45 -0.86
N GLU A 35 -8.72 -5.16 -1.76
CA GLU A 35 -10.10 -5.66 -1.65
C GLU A 35 -10.15 -7.19 -1.64
N GLY A 36 -9.45 -7.86 -2.55
CA GLY A 36 -9.37 -9.32 -2.59
C GLY A 36 -8.78 -9.91 -1.32
N LEU A 37 -7.70 -9.32 -0.80
CA LEU A 37 -7.06 -9.75 0.45
C LEU A 37 -8.02 -9.62 1.63
N ASN A 38 -8.69 -8.49 1.78
CA ASN A 38 -9.65 -8.25 2.86
C ASN A 38 -10.89 -9.13 2.74
N ASN A 39 -11.41 -9.34 1.53
CA ASN A 39 -12.62 -10.14 1.28
C ASN A 39 -12.34 -11.66 1.35
N SER A 40 -11.08 -12.08 1.32
CA SER A 40 -10.72 -13.51 1.36
C SER A 40 -11.10 -14.21 2.67
N GLY A 41 -11.24 -13.46 3.78
CA GLY A 41 -11.43 -14.01 5.12
C GLY A 41 -10.22 -14.78 5.68
N ASN A 42 -9.12 -14.87 4.92
CA ASN A 42 -7.92 -15.62 5.30
C ASN A 42 -6.95 -14.83 6.17
N LEU A 43 -7.09 -13.51 6.21
CA LEU A 43 -6.22 -12.62 6.98
C LEU A 43 -6.91 -12.22 8.29
N PRO A 44 -6.25 -12.35 9.45
CA PRO A 44 -6.81 -11.95 10.73
C PRO A 44 -6.76 -10.42 10.96
N ILE A 45 -6.19 -9.67 10.01
CA ILE A 45 -5.90 -8.24 10.12
C ILE A 45 -6.31 -7.51 8.84
N LYS A 46 -6.75 -6.26 8.97
CA LYS A 46 -7.13 -5.42 7.84
C LYS A 46 -5.89 -4.96 7.08
N VAL A 47 -5.95 -5.06 5.75
CA VAL A 47 -4.96 -4.45 4.85
C VAL A 47 -5.50 -3.12 4.34
N VAL A 48 -4.72 -2.04 4.45
CA VAL A 48 -5.12 -0.68 4.04
C VAL A 48 -4.20 -0.17 2.95
N TYR A 49 -4.76 0.09 1.77
CA TYR A 49 -4.02 0.69 0.68
C TYR A 49 -3.69 2.16 0.99
N LYS A 50 -2.43 2.55 0.84
CA LYS A 50 -1.94 3.91 1.15
C LYS A 50 -1.54 4.72 -0.08
N GLY A 51 -1.81 4.20 -1.27
CA GLY A 51 -1.48 4.85 -2.53
C GLY A 51 -0.17 4.36 -3.15
N THR A 52 0.10 4.89 -4.34
CA THR A 52 1.34 4.64 -5.08
C THR A 52 2.36 5.72 -4.79
N VAL A 53 3.58 5.31 -4.44
CA VAL A 53 4.74 6.19 -4.25
C VAL A 53 5.65 6.11 -5.45
N ASN A 54 6.12 7.27 -5.93
CA ASN A 54 6.88 7.40 -7.17
C ASN A 54 8.17 8.20 -7.04
N SER A 55 8.51 8.59 -5.80
CA SER A 55 9.73 9.32 -5.49
C SER A 55 10.24 8.95 -4.11
N SER A 56 11.54 9.12 -3.89
CA SER A 56 12.15 8.92 -2.56
C SER A 56 11.48 9.76 -1.47
N LYS A 57 11.02 10.98 -1.82
CA LYS A 57 10.27 11.85 -0.91
C LYS A 57 8.91 11.26 -0.53
N GLU A 58 8.16 10.72 -1.49
CA GLU A 58 6.88 10.06 -1.22
C GLU A 58 7.06 8.79 -0.38
N VAL A 59 8.07 7.97 -0.69
CA VAL A 59 8.42 6.80 0.12
C VAL A 59 8.72 7.21 1.56
N GLN A 60 9.54 8.25 1.75
CA GLN A 60 9.89 8.75 3.08
C GLN A 60 8.66 9.24 3.85
N ILE A 61 7.75 9.95 3.19
CA ILE A 61 6.51 10.44 3.80
C ILE A 61 5.62 9.26 4.21
N ALA A 62 5.42 8.29 3.32
CA ALA A 62 4.57 7.13 3.59
C ALA A 62 5.09 6.29 4.77
N LEU A 63 6.40 6.01 4.81
CA LEU A 63 6.99 5.21 5.88
C LEU A 63 7.12 5.99 7.20
N LYS A 64 7.32 7.31 7.17
CA LYS A 64 7.21 8.15 8.36
C LYS A 64 5.79 8.14 8.92
N ALA A 65 4.77 8.21 8.06
CA ALA A 65 3.39 8.14 8.48
C ALA A 65 3.07 6.77 9.11
N ALA A 66 3.58 5.68 8.52
CA ALA A 66 3.42 4.33 9.10
C ALA A 66 4.04 4.24 10.51
N ASN A 67 5.22 4.81 10.72
CA ASN A 67 5.87 4.83 12.03
C ASN A 67 5.13 5.65 13.11
N ASN A 68 4.23 6.57 12.71
CA ASN A 68 3.50 7.45 13.62
C ASN A 68 2.00 7.06 13.74
N GLU A 69 1.60 5.93 13.17
CA GLU A 69 0.24 5.42 13.28
C GLU A 69 0.23 4.22 14.24
N ASP A 70 -0.31 4.39 15.43
CA ASP A 70 -0.35 3.34 16.48
C ASP A 70 -1.07 2.07 16.02
N LYS A 71 -2.01 2.19 15.06
CA LYS A 71 -2.71 1.04 14.49
C LYS A 71 -1.90 0.31 13.44
N CYS A 72 -0.91 0.95 12.82
CA CYS A 72 -0.11 0.38 11.74
C CYS A 72 0.97 -0.53 12.32
N VAL A 73 0.74 -1.84 12.26
CA VAL A 73 1.66 -2.84 12.82
C VAL A 73 2.60 -3.46 11.78
N GLY A 74 2.51 -3.01 10.52
CA GLY A 74 3.40 -3.45 9.46
C GLY A 74 3.10 -2.79 8.11
N VAL A 75 4.04 -2.96 7.17
CA VAL A 75 3.92 -2.46 5.80
C VAL A 75 4.21 -3.61 4.83
N ILE A 76 3.30 -3.83 3.88
CA ILE A 76 3.48 -4.65 2.69
C ILE A 76 3.87 -3.71 1.56
N THR A 77 5.00 -3.98 0.93
CA THR A 77 5.48 -3.23 -0.24
C THR A 77 5.34 -4.07 -1.49
N TRP A 78 4.76 -3.49 -2.55
CA TRP A 78 4.65 -4.15 -3.85
C TRP A 78 5.08 -3.19 -4.95
N MET A 79 6.17 -3.51 -5.63
CA MET A 79 6.66 -2.71 -6.76
C MET A 79 5.91 -3.18 -8.01
N HIS A 80 4.81 -2.50 -8.36
CA HIS A 80 3.96 -2.87 -9.50
C HIS A 80 4.74 -2.72 -10.81
N THR A 81 5.43 -1.59 -10.95
CA THR A 81 6.38 -1.35 -12.03
C THR A 81 7.80 -1.31 -11.50
N PHE A 82 8.77 -1.08 -12.38
CA PHE A 82 10.09 -0.66 -11.96
C PHE A 82 9.96 0.62 -11.08
N SER A 83 10.62 0.60 -9.92
CA SER A 83 10.61 1.65 -8.90
C SER A 83 11.99 1.70 -8.25
N PRO A 84 12.94 2.47 -8.83
CA PRO A 84 14.32 2.55 -8.35
C PRO A 84 14.46 3.23 -6.99
#